data_AF-A0A932T6A6-F1
#
_entry.id   AF-A0A932T6A6-F1
#
_cell.length_a   1.000
_cell.length_b   1.000
_cell.length_c   1.000
_cell.angle_alpha   90.00
_cell.angle_beta   90.00
_cell.angle_gamma   90.00
#
_symmetry.space_group_name_H-M   'P 1'
#
loop_
_entity.id
_entity.type
_entity.pdbx_description
1 polymer ?
#
loop_
_entity_poly.entity_id
_entity_poly.type
_entity_poly.pdbx_seq_one_letter_code
_entity_poly.pdbx_strand_id
1 'polypeptide(L)' 'MNETILDEYAFLVSETDSKGICTFANDDFCKIAGYSIDELIGQPHSIVRHRDMPKAAFKSLWDTIQRGEIWTG' A
#
# COMPACT_ATOMS: atom_id res chain seq x y z
N MET A 1 -4.45 16.61 5.57
CA MET A 1 -3.25 15.79 5.37
C MET A 1 -2.50 16.44 4.22
N ASN A 2 -1.20 16.75 4.37
CA ASN A 2 -0.44 17.48 3.36
C ASN A 2 -0.06 16.55 2.21
N GLU A 3 -0.23 17.01 0.98
CA GLU A 3 0.34 16.36 -0.19
C GLU A 3 1.87 16.36 -0.07
N THR A 4 2.50 15.21 -0.26
CA THR A 4 3.96 15.07 -0.20
C THR A 4 4.49 14.94 -1.62
N ILE A 5 5.39 15.83 -2.01
CA ILE A 5 6.07 15.75 -3.29
C ILE A 5 7.11 14.64 -3.20
N LEU A 6 6.94 13.60 -4.02
CA LEU A 6 7.92 12.54 -4.18
C LEU A 6 9.10 13.07 -5.00
N ASP A 7 10.32 12.67 -4.63
CA ASP A 7 11.48 12.91 -5.48
C ASP A 7 11.41 12.03 -6.76
N GLU A 8 12.13 12.39 -7.82
CA GLU A 8 12.11 11.65 -9.11
C GLU A 8 12.59 10.19 -9.02
N TYR A 9 13.29 9.82 -7.95
CA TYR A 9 13.83 8.50 -7.69
C TYR A 9 13.04 7.72 -6.63
N ALA A 10 12.08 8.35 -5.96
CA ALA A 10 11.28 7.74 -4.92
C ALA A 10 10.41 6.63 -5.51
N PHE A 11 10.69 5.40 -5.08
CA PHE A 11 9.91 4.22 -5.45
C PHE A 11 9.17 3.70 -4.24
N LEU A 12 7.85 3.66 -4.32
CA LEU A 12 7.00 3.16 -3.23
C LEU A 12 6.73 1.68 -3.48
N VAL A 13 7.29 0.81 -2.63
CA VAL A 13 7.13 -0.63 -2.77
C VAL A 13 6.64 -1.23 -1.45
N SER A 14 5.55 -2.00 -1.54
CA SER A 14 5.02 -2.83 -0.46
C SER A 14 4.55 -4.16 -1.02
N GLU A 15 4.76 -5.23 -0.27
CA GLU A 15 4.31 -6.58 -0.58
C GLU A 15 3.31 -7.06 0.47
N THR A 16 2.33 -7.84 0.04
CA THR A 16 1.36 -8.47 0.93
C THR A 16 1.18 -9.94 0.61
N ASP A 17 0.77 -10.72 1.60
CA ASP A 17 0.24 -12.06 1.36
C ASP A 17 -1.14 -12.03 0.66
N SER A 18 -1.68 -13.21 0.34
CA SER A 18 -2.99 -13.35 -0.31
C SER A 18 -4.19 -12.90 0.53
N LYS A 19 -3.98 -12.64 1.84
CA LYS A 19 -4.98 -12.09 2.75
C LYS A 19 -4.83 -10.57 2.92
N GLY A 20 -3.83 -9.98 2.27
CA GLY A 20 -3.54 -8.56 2.34
C GLY A 20 -2.76 -8.12 3.58
N ILE A 21 -2.09 -9.07 4.23
CA ILE A 21 -1.17 -8.78 5.33
C ILE A 21 0.17 -8.37 4.75
N CYS A 22 0.67 -7.20 5.15
CA CYS A 22 1.95 -6.69 4.70
C CYS A 22 3.10 -7.60 5.15
N THR A 23 3.89 -8.07 4.18
CA THR A 23 5.07 -8.92 4.37
C THR A 23 6.37 -8.16 4.15
N PHE A 24 6.30 -7.03 3.44
CA PHE A 24 7.45 -6.17 3.16
C PHE A 24 6.99 -4.75 2.81
N ALA A 25 7.78 -3.76 3.18
CA ALA A 25 7.71 -2.41 2.64
C ALA A 25 9.12 -1.84 2.59
N ASN A 26 9.44 -1.04 1.57
CA ASN A 26 10.71 -0.34 1.51
C ASN A 26 10.67 0.96 2.35
N ASP A 27 11.85 1.53 2.60
CA ASP A 27 12.01 2.71 3.46
C ASP A 27 11.21 3.92 2.96
N ASP A 28 11.14 4.13 1.65
CA ASP A 28 10.43 5.26 1.07
C ASP A 28 8.91 5.11 1.25
N PHE A 29 8.39 3.88 1.12
CA PHE A 29 7.00 3.60 1.46
C PHE A 29 6.72 3.87 2.94
N CYS A 30 7.59 3.42 3.84
CA CYS A 30 7.45 3.65 5.28
C CYS A 30 7.42 5.15 5.62
N LYS A 31 8.37 5.92 5.08
CA LYS A 31 8.45 7.37 5.28
C LYS A 31 7.19 8.10 4.81
N ILE A 32 6.69 7.76 3.64
CA ILE A 32 5.51 8.41 3.05
C ILE A 32 4.22 7.97 3.73
N ALA A 33 4.10 6.68 4.07
CA ALA A 33 2.96 6.16 4.81
C ALA A 33 2.92 6.66 6.27
N GLY A 34 4.07 7.09 6.82
CA GLY A 34 4.19 7.58 8.19
C GLY A 34 4.23 6.47 9.24
N TYR A 35 4.67 5.27 8.84
CA TYR A 35 4.81 4.10 9.71
C TYR A 35 6.22 3.55 9.61
N SER A 36 6.71 2.95 10.70
CA SER A 36 7.90 2.10 10.63
C SER A 36 7.59 0.75 9.98
N ILE A 37 8.63 0.06 9.50
CA ILE A 37 8.47 -1.28 8.93
C ILE A 37 7.85 -2.24 9.95
N ASP A 38 8.26 -2.19 11.22
CA ASP A 38 7.75 -3.06 12.28
C ASP A 38 6.26 -2.83 12.57
N GLU A 39 5.75 -1.62 12.34
CA GLU A 39 4.33 -1.30 12.46
C GLU A 39 3.53 -1.76 11.25
N LEU A 40 4.17 -1.92 10.09
CA LEU A 40 3.51 -2.39 8.87
C LEU A 40 3.49 -3.91 8.78
N ILE A 41 4.58 -4.58 9.12
CA ILE A 41 4.69 -6.03 9.01
C ILE A 41 3.63 -6.72 9.87
N GLY A 42 2.88 -7.64 9.26
CA GLY A 42 1.80 -8.35 9.94
C GLY A 42 0.50 -7.56 10.07
N GLN A 43 0.47 -6.29 9.65
CA GLN A 43 -0.77 -5.51 9.59
C GLN A 43 -1.46 -5.64 8.22
N PRO A 44 -2.79 -5.49 8.19
CA PRO A 44 -3.51 -5.34 6.93
C PRO A 44 -3.02 -4.11 6.16
N HIS A 45 -2.75 -4.24 4.86
CA HIS A 45 -2.31 -3.12 4.00
C HIS A 45 -3.29 -1.94 4.01
N SER A 46 -4.56 -2.20 4.33
CA SER A 46 -5.57 -1.16 4.52
C SER A 46 -5.23 -0.11 5.59
N ILE A 47 -4.26 -0.35 6.48
CA ILE A 47 -3.81 0.62 7.49
C ILE A 47 -3.20 1.89 6.87
N VAL A 48 -2.57 1.77 5.71
CA VAL A 48 -1.97 2.91 4.97
C VAL A 48 -2.97 3.59 4.03
N ARG A 49 -4.23 3.16 4.04
CA ARG A 49 -5.23 3.65 3.09
C ARG A 49 -5.58 5.10 3.36
N HIS A 50 -5.49 5.93 2.32
CA HIS A 50 -5.98 7.30 2.39
C HIS A 50 -7.51 7.32 2.55
N ARG A 51 -8.03 8.26 3.35
CA ARG A 51 -9.48 8.45 3.56
C ARG A 51 -10.22 8.75 2.26
N ASP A 52 -9.55 9.40 1.33
CA ASP A 52 -10.13 9.80 0.04
C ASP A 52 -9.99 8.71 -1.03
N MET A 53 -9.35 7.57 -0.73
CA MET A 53 -9.32 6.44 -1.64
C MET A 53 -10.74 5.87 -1.80
N PRO A 54 -11.31 5.88 -3.03
CA PRO A 54 -12.66 5.39 -3.24
C PRO A 54 -12.76 3.90 -2.91
N LYS A 55 -13.82 3.51 -2.19
CA LYS A 55 -14.08 2.08 -1.87
C LYS A 55 -14.10 1.19 -3.13
N ALA A 56 -14.49 1.74 -4.27
CA ALA A 56 -14.51 1.05 -5.56
C ALA A 56 -13.11 0.68 -6.05
N ALA A 57 -12.13 1.58 -5.93
CA ALA A 57 -10.74 1.30 -6.31
C ALA A 57 -10.14 0.18 -5.45
N PHE A 58 -10.41 0.22 -4.14
CA PHE A 58 -9.97 -0.83 -3.22
C PHE A 58 -10.62 -2.18 -3.51
N LYS A 59 -11.92 -2.20 -3.86
CA LYS A 59 -12.58 -3.43 -4.30
C LYS A 59 -11.95 -3.97 -5.59
N SER A 60 -11.67 -3.09 -6.56
CA SER A 60 -11.02 -3.47 -7.81
C SER A 60 -9.63 -4.08 -7.57
N LEU A 61 -8.84 -3.50 -6.67
CA LEU A 61 -7.54 -4.04 -6.26
C LEU A 61 -7.65 -5.50 -5.83
N TRP A 62 -8.51 -5.78 -4.84
CA TRP A 62 -8.65 -7.14 -4.31
C TRP A 62 -9.24 -8.11 -5.33
N ASP A 63 -10.24 -7.68 -6.11
CA ASP A 63 -10.84 -8.51 -7.16
C ASP A 63 -9.81 -8.93 -8.21
N THR A 64 -8.86 -8.04 -8.56
CA THR A 64 -7.78 -8.31 -9.51
C THR A 64 -6.69 -9.21 -8.91
N ILE A 65 -6.20 -8.90 -7.71
CA ILE A 65 -5.16 -9.70 -7.04
C ILE A 65 -5.66 -11.13 -6.75
N GLN A 66 -6.92 -11.29 -6.34
CA GLN A 66 -7.52 -12.62 -6.11
C GLN A 66 -7.64 -13.47 -7.38
N ARG A 67 -7.61 -12.86 -8.56
CA ARG A 67 -7.55 -13.55 -9.85
C ARG A 67 -6.12 -13.90 -10.28
N GLY A 68 -5.12 -13.51 -9.51
CA GLY A 68 -3.71 -13.65 -9.87
C GLY A 68 -3.26 -12.66 -10.95
N GLU A 69 -4.01 -11.57 -11.14
CA GLU A 69 -3.74 -10.54 -12.14
C GLU A 69 -3.02 -9.33 -11.51
N ILE A 70 -2.32 -8.55 -12.34
CA ILE A 70 -1.67 -7.30 -11.92
C ILE A 70 -2.73 -6.18 -11.90
N TRP A 71 -2.85 -5.48 -10.78
CA TRP A 71 -3.73 -4.32 -10.65
C TRP A 71 -2.98 -2.99 -10.87
N THR A 72 -3.65 -2.05 -11.54
CA THR A 72 -3.16 -0.68 -11.77
C THR A 72 -4.30 0.30 -11.48
N GLY A 73 -4.05 1.35 -10.70
CA GLY A 73 -5.04 2.39 -10.40
C GLY A 73 -4.49 3.59 -9.65
#